data_AF-A0A1F8DSD4-F1
#
_entry.id   AF-A0A1F8DSD4-F1
#
_cell.length_a   1.000
_cell.length_b   1.000
_cell.length_c   1.000
_cell.angle_alpha   90.00
_cell.angle_beta   90.00
_cell.angle_gamma   90.00
#
_symmetry.space_group_name_H-M   'P 1'
#
loop_
_entity.id
_entity.type
_entity.pdbx_description
1 polymer ?
#
loop_
_entity_poly.entity_id
_entity_poly.type
_entity_poly.pdbx_seq_one_letter_code
_entity_poly.pdbx_strand_id
1 'polypeptide(L)'
;MINLNQKNKKGFTLLELLIVIAIIAILSVVIIFVLNPAETLKKSRDVQRMSDLNTLKTAVGLYLTASSTPDLDAAIAGCLTNQSGTANTAALINYSAEIADAVCAFNVSEGADINSGATFSATDFCRYVGTTGAADTGGTGWVPVNLNALIGGSPISNLPLDPTNTIGTATAPTSTDLVYRYTCQQKASGGKPSYVFELNAQLESDEFTSIDDKRTKDGGDNALYYEIGNNLKLIGSGSGF
;
A
#
# COMPACT_ATOMS: atom_id res chain seq x y z
N MET A 1 25.37 -3.66 -75.61
CA MET A 1 26.13 -4.47 -74.64
C MET A 1 25.64 -4.12 -73.24
N ILE A 2 24.96 -5.03 -72.55
CA ILE A 2 24.53 -4.82 -71.15
C ILE A 2 25.41 -5.70 -70.27
N ASN A 3 26.23 -5.06 -69.44
CA ASN A 3 27.13 -5.72 -68.51
C ASN A 3 26.35 -6.03 -67.21
N LEU A 4 26.02 -7.30 -66.97
CA LEU A 4 25.32 -7.75 -65.76
C LEU A 4 26.35 -7.98 -64.65
N ASN A 5 26.50 -6.99 -63.76
CA ASN A 5 27.22 -7.13 -62.50
C ASN A 5 26.56 -8.23 -61.65
N GLN A 6 27.13 -9.44 -61.63
CA GLN A 6 26.70 -10.49 -60.73
C GLN A 6 27.03 -10.11 -59.28
N LYS A 7 26.00 -9.70 -58.53
CA LYS A 7 26.11 -9.60 -57.06
C LYS A 7 26.09 -11.02 -56.49
N ASN A 8 27.21 -11.45 -55.93
CA ASN A 8 27.29 -12.70 -55.17
C ASN A 8 26.31 -12.66 -53.99
N LYS A 9 25.19 -13.38 -54.11
CA LYS A 9 24.27 -13.60 -52.99
C LYS A 9 24.92 -14.64 -52.08
N LYS A 10 25.53 -14.19 -50.99
CA LYS A 10 26.00 -15.07 -49.92
C LYS A 10 24.78 -15.59 -49.16
N GLY A 11 24.56 -16.91 -49.20
CA GLY A 11 23.56 -17.59 -48.38
C GLY A 11 24.18 -18.04 -47.06
N PHE A 12 23.35 -18.17 -46.02
CA PHE A 12 23.76 -18.79 -44.75
C PHE A 12 24.00 -20.28 -44.95
N THR A 13 25.02 -20.82 -44.30
CA THR A 13 25.25 -22.26 -44.23
C THR A 13 24.33 -22.89 -43.17
N LEU A 14 23.93 -24.15 -43.38
CA LEU A 14 23.15 -24.89 -42.38
C LEU A 14 23.91 -25.03 -41.04
N LEU A 15 25.23 -25.11 -41.11
CA LEU A 15 26.09 -25.17 -39.92
C LEU A 15 26.02 -23.88 -39.10
N GLU A 16 26.06 -22.71 -39.75
CA GLU A 16 25.91 -21.43 -39.06
C GLU A 16 24.56 -21.33 -38.35
N LEU A 17 23.47 -21.73 -39.01
CA LEU A 17 22.15 -21.73 -38.38
C LEU A 17 22.09 -22.68 -37.18
N LEU A 18 22.70 -23.86 -37.30
CA LEU A 18 22.73 -24.87 -36.23
C LEU A 18 23.52 -24.39 -35.01
N ILE A 19 24.66 -23.72 -35.23
CA ILE A 19 25.46 -23.15 -34.14
C ILE A 19 24.69 -22.03 -33.44
N VAL A 20 23.98 -21.18 -34.18
CA VAL A 20 23.20 -20.07 -33.61
C VAL A 20 22.08 -20.57 -32.72
N ILE A 21 21.30 -21.55 -33.15
CA ILE A 21 20.21 -22.10 -32.30
C ILE A 21 20.77 -22.82 -31.06
N ALA A 22 21.94 -23.46 -31.17
CA ALA A 22 22.60 -24.10 -30.04
C ALA A 22 23.07 -23.06 -29.00
N ILE A 23 23.67 -21.96 -29.45
CA ILE A 23 24.09 -20.86 -28.56
C ILE A 23 22.88 -20.20 -27.90
N ILE A 24 21.81 -19.91 -28.67
CA ILE A 24 20.59 -19.30 -28.12
C ILE A 24 19.95 -20.21 -27.06
N ALA A 25 19.92 -21.52 -27.27
CA ALA A 25 19.38 -22.47 -26.31
C ALA A 25 20.15 -22.43 -24.97
N ILE A 26 21.49 -22.40 -25.02
CA ILE A 26 22.33 -22.34 -23.82
C ILE A 26 22.16 -21.00 -23.10
N LEU A 27 22.23 -19.88 -23.84
CA LEU A 27 22.11 -18.55 -23.26
C LEU A 27 20.74 -18.32 -22.61
N SER A 28 19.66 -18.84 -23.22
CA SER A 28 18.30 -18.67 -22.70
C SER A 28 18.11 -19.30 -21.33
N VAL A 29 18.73 -20.46 -21.07
CA VAL A 29 18.66 -21.12 -19.75
C VAL A 29 19.39 -20.30 -18.70
N VAL A 30 20.60 -19.80 -19.00
CA VAL A 30 21.42 -19.02 -18.05
C VAL A 30 20.72 -17.72 -17.66
N ILE A 31 20.09 -17.03 -18.61
CA ILE A 31 19.45 -15.73 -18.37
C ILE A 31 18.30 -15.84 -17.35
N ILE A 32 17.50 -16.91 -17.39
CA ILE A 32 16.37 -17.10 -16.47
C ILE A 32 16.86 -17.24 -15.02
N PHE A 33 17.97 -17.96 -14.80
CA PHE A 33 18.55 -18.12 -13.47
C PHE A 33 19.16 -16.81 -12.93
N VAL A 34 19.73 -15.98 -13.81
CA VAL A 34 20.36 -14.71 -13.40
C VAL A 34 19.34 -13.61 -13.14
N LEU A 35 18.26 -13.54 -13.93
CA LEU A 35 17.33 -12.40 -13.89
C LEU A 35 16.16 -12.54 -12.93
N ASN A 36 15.96 -13.70 -12.27
CA ASN A 36 14.81 -14.00 -11.38
C ASN A 36 13.56 -13.14 -11.70
N PRO A 37 12.89 -13.39 -12.83
CA PRO A 37 11.85 -12.48 -13.34
C PRO A 37 10.69 -12.30 -12.36
N ALA A 38 10.40 -13.30 -11.52
CA ALA A 38 9.40 -13.19 -10.47
C ALA A 38 9.76 -12.10 -9.45
N GLU A 39 11.04 -12.01 -9.06
CA GLU A 39 11.53 -10.99 -8.13
C GLU A 39 11.50 -9.60 -8.75
N THR A 40 11.85 -9.47 -10.04
CA THR A 40 11.73 -8.19 -10.75
C THR A 40 10.28 -7.68 -10.78
N LEU A 41 9.31 -8.57 -10.98
CA LEU A 41 7.90 -8.22 -10.94
C LEU A 41 7.44 -7.81 -9.53
N LYS A 42 7.88 -8.51 -8.48
CA LYS A 42 7.63 -8.11 -7.09
C LYS A 42 8.19 -6.73 -6.78
N LYS A 43 9.45 -6.48 -7.18
CA LYS A 43 10.10 -5.17 -7.02
C LYS A 43 9.32 -4.06 -7.73
N SER A 44 8.83 -4.32 -8.95
CA SER A 44 7.99 -3.36 -9.68
C SER A 44 6.67 -3.05 -8.95
N ARG A 45 6.01 -4.07 -8.39
CA ARG A 45 4.77 -3.86 -7.61
C ARG A 45 5.05 -3.10 -6.31
N ASP A 46 6.14 -3.39 -5.62
CA ASP A 46 6.53 -2.66 -4.41
C ASP A 46 6.87 -1.19 -4.68
N VAL A 47 7.55 -0.90 -5.80
CA VAL A 47 7.75 0.49 -6.25
C VAL A 47 6.41 1.19 -6.48
N GLN A 48 5.45 0.49 -7.10
CA GLN A 48 4.09 1.02 -7.27
C GLN A 48 3.43 1.28 -5.91
N ARG A 49 3.47 0.34 -4.96
CA ARG A 49 2.92 0.51 -3.60
C ARG A 49 3.47 1.73 -2.89
N MET A 50 4.79 1.87 -2.87
CA MET A 50 5.44 3.03 -2.25
C MET A 50 5.04 4.34 -2.95
N SER A 51 4.93 4.34 -4.29
CA SER A 51 4.49 5.52 -5.05
C SER A 51 3.03 5.88 -4.77
N ASP A 52 2.14 4.88 -4.71
CA ASP A 52 0.72 5.03 -4.43
C ASP A 52 0.51 5.65 -3.04
N LEU A 53 1.19 5.11 -2.02
CA LEU A 53 1.09 5.62 -0.67
C LEU A 53 1.69 7.03 -0.51
N ASN A 54 2.79 7.35 -1.21
CA ASN A 54 3.35 8.71 -1.23
C ASN A 54 2.37 9.71 -1.87
N THR A 55 1.69 9.30 -2.93
CA THR A 55 0.66 10.10 -3.60
C THR A 55 -0.50 10.35 -2.65
N LEU A 56 -0.97 9.33 -1.93
CA LEU A 56 -2.02 9.47 -0.91
C LEU A 56 -1.61 10.36 0.25
N LYS A 57 -0.41 10.17 0.81
CA LYS A 57 0.12 11.04 1.86
C LYS A 57 0.10 12.51 1.43
N THR A 58 0.48 12.78 0.19
CA THR A 58 0.44 14.15 -0.36
C THR A 58 -1.00 14.65 -0.50
N ALA A 59 -1.91 13.84 -1.05
CA ALA A 59 -3.32 14.21 -1.22
C ALA A 59 -4.02 14.52 0.13
N VAL A 60 -3.84 13.66 1.13
CA VAL A 60 -4.38 13.89 2.48
C VAL A 60 -3.69 15.08 3.15
N GLY A 61 -2.38 15.26 2.95
CA GLY A 61 -1.65 16.44 3.45
C GLY A 61 -2.17 17.77 2.87
N LEU A 62 -2.52 17.79 1.58
CA LEU A 62 -3.18 18.93 0.94
C LEU A 62 -4.57 19.19 1.54
N TYR A 63 -5.37 18.14 1.75
CA TYR A 63 -6.66 18.23 2.42
C TYR A 63 -6.55 18.83 3.84
N LEU A 64 -5.59 18.35 4.64
CA LEU A 64 -5.33 18.87 5.98
C LEU A 64 -4.93 20.35 5.99
N THR A 65 -4.21 20.80 4.95
CA THR A 65 -3.76 22.19 4.85
C THR A 65 -4.87 23.12 4.37
N ALA A 66 -5.79 22.61 3.53
CA ALA A 66 -6.86 23.40 2.93
C ALA A 66 -8.13 23.50 3.79
N SER A 67 -8.34 22.58 4.73
CA SER A 67 -9.53 22.56 5.60
C SER A 67 -9.26 23.18 6.97
N SER A 68 -10.12 24.10 7.41
CA SER A 68 -10.05 24.69 8.76
C SER A 68 -10.55 23.75 9.85
N THR A 69 -11.36 22.75 9.48
CA THR A 69 -11.88 21.70 10.36
C THR A 69 -11.81 20.38 9.61
N PRO A 70 -10.61 19.80 9.43
CA PRO A 70 -10.43 18.58 8.66
C PRO A 70 -11.25 17.43 9.22
N ASP A 71 -11.87 16.66 8.33
CA ASP A 71 -12.54 15.41 8.64
C ASP A 71 -11.78 14.27 7.93
N LEU A 72 -11.08 13.47 8.73
CA LEU A 72 -10.25 12.36 8.27
C LEU A 72 -11.00 11.03 8.13
N ASP A 73 -12.29 10.99 8.46
CA ASP A 73 -13.11 9.78 8.41
C ASP A 73 -14.52 9.97 7.84
N ALA A 74 -14.83 11.14 7.28
CA ALA A 74 -16.13 11.45 6.69
C ALA A 74 -17.29 11.18 7.67
N ALA A 75 -17.09 11.53 8.95
CA ALA A 75 -18.04 11.36 10.04
C ALA A 75 -18.50 9.92 10.31
N ILE A 76 -17.67 8.93 9.94
CA ILE A 76 -17.95 7.51 10.19
C ILE A 76 -17.55 7.10 11.63
N ALA A 77 -16.93 8.02 12.38
CA ALA A 77 -16.34 7.79 13.70
C ALA A 77 -15.25 6.70 13.71
N GLY A 78 -14.51 6.55 12.62
CA GLY A 78 -13.43 5.57 12.43
C GLY A 78 -12.05 6.08 12.86
N CYS A 79 -11.89 7.38 13.10
CA CYS A 79 -10.65 7.91 13.66
C CYS A 79 -10.60 7.80 15.18
N LEU A 80 -9.38 7.68 15.71
CA LEU A 80 -9.06 7.94 17.10
C LEU A 80 -9.51 9.36 17.49
N THR A 81 -10.37 9.42 18.49
CA THR A 81 -10.71 10.63 19.24
C THR A 81 -9.98 10.51 20.57
N ASN A 82 -8.90 11.28 20.81
CA ASN A 82 -8.17 11.19 22.08
C ASN A 82 -9.04 11.59 23.26
N GLN A 83 -9.68 10.61 23.91
CA GLN A 83 -10.15 10.74 25.28
C GLN A 83 -9.10 10.09 26.17
N SER A 84 -8.59 10.83 27.16
CA SER A 84 -7.60 10.30 28.10
C SER A 84 -8.23 9.19 28.95
N GLY A 85 -7.57 8.03 29.03
CA GLY A 85 -7.91 6.99 30.01
C GLY A 85 -9.08 6.07 29.63
N THR A 86 -9.49 6.02 28.37
CA THR A 86 -10.50 5.05 27.88
C THR A 86 -10.08 4.50 26.52
N ALA A 87 -10.13 3.19 26.37
CA ALA A 87 -9.87 2.54 25.08
C ALA A 87 -10.86 3.06 24.03
N ASN A 88 -10.37 3.36 22.83
CA ASN A 88 -11.23 3.86 21.78
C ASN A 88 -11.85 2.68 21.02
N THR A 89 -13.13 2.42 21.28
CA THR A 89 -13.90 1.35 20.61
C THR A 89 -14.42 1.76 19.22
N ALA A 90 -14.15 3.00 18.78
CA ALA A 90 -14.59 3.53 17.51
C ALA A 90 -13.46 3.59 16.46
N ALA A 91 -12.19 3.50 16.87
CA ALA A 91 -11.06 3.55 15.94
C ALA A 91 -11.04 2.29 15.05
N LEU A 92 -10.99 2.51 13.73
CA LEU A 92 -10.99 1.46 12.71
C LEU A 92 -9.72 1.52 11.83
N ILE A 93 -9.29 0.37 11.36
CA ILE A 93 -8.38 0.19 10.24
C ILE A 93 -9.24 -0.03 8.99
N ASN A 94 -8.95 0.76 7.96
CA ASN A 94 -9.66 0.73 6.70
C ASN A 94 -8.77 0.06 5.66
N TYR A 95 -9.34 -0.77 4.80
CA TYR A 95 -8.59 -1.61 3.86
C TYR A 95 -8.97 -1.30 2.42
N SER A 96 -7.99 -1.34 1.50
CA SER A 96 -8.23 -1.15 0.06
C SER A 96 -8.94 -2.32 -0.63
N ALA A 97 -9.24 -3.40 0.08
CA ALA A 97 -9.94 -4.55 -0.46
C ALA A 97 -11.27 -4.81 0.25
N GLU A 98 -12.11 -5.62 -0.39
CA GLU A 98 -13.35 -6.09 0.21
C GLU A 98 -13.05 -7.04 1.38
N ILE A 99 -13.65 -6.75 2.53
CA ILE A 99 -13.63 -7.59 3.73
C ILE A 99 -15.08 -8.00 3.99
N ALA A 100 -15.40 -9.28 3.93
CA ALA A 100 -16.78 -9.71 4.13
C ALA A 100 -17.15 -9.63 5.63
N ASP A 101 -18.24 -8.91 5.91
CA ASP A 101 -18.93 -8.80 7.21
C ASP A 101 -18.23 -7.99 8.32
N ALA A 102 -19.05 -7.42 9.21
CA ALA A 102 -18.72 -6.35 10.17
C ALA A 102 -17.97 -6.79 11.44
N VAL A 103 -17.51 -8.04 11.54
CA VAL A 103 -16.86 -8.58 12.74
C VAL A 103 -15.46 -9.05 12.38
N CYS A 104 -14.59 -8.07 12.22
CA CYS A 104 -13.16 -8.28 12.10
C CYS A 104 -12.54 -8.12 13.48
N ALA A 105 -12.72 -9.14 14.32
CA ALA A 105 -12.08 -9.24 15.61
C ALA A 105 -10.64 -9.73 15.40
N PHE A 106 -9.66 -8.84 15.46
CA PHE A 106 -8.27 -9.22 15.41
C PHE A 106 -7.51 -8.88 16.68
N ASN A 107 -6.48 -9.68 16.94
CA ASN A 107 -5.45 -9.32 17.90
C ASN A 107 -4.53 -8.27 17.27
N VAL A 108 -5.04 -7.04 17.15
CA VAL A 108 -4.20 -5.87 16.89
C VAL A 108 -3.45 -5.60 18.19
N SER A 109 -2.13 -5.79 18.20
CA SER A 109 -1.30 -5.24 19.28
C SER A 109 -1.51 -3.72 19.27
N GLU A 110 -1.81 -3.13 20.42
CA GLU A 110 -2.16 -1.71 20.55
C GLU A 110 -1.08 -0.79 19.93
N GLY A 111 -1.47 0.13 19.04
CA GLY A 111 -0.63 1.25 18.57
C GLY A 111 -0.94 2.53 19.34
N ALA A 112 0.11 3.28 19.71
CA ALA A 112 0.02 4.44 20.59
C ALA A 112 0.20 5.75 19.83
N ASP A 113 -0.69 6.72 20.05
CA ASP A 113 -0.35 8.12 19.75
C ASP A 113 1.01 8.48 20.41
N ILE A 114 1.78 9.37 19.79
CA ILE A 114 3.16 9.74 20.11
C ILE A 114 3.35 10.30 21.54
N ASN A 115 2.30 10.35 22.38
CA ASN A 115 2.35 10.67 23.81
C ASN A 115 1.25 9.95 24.63
N SER A 116 1.27 8.61 24.65
CA SER A 116 0.67 7.71 25.66
C SER A 116 -0.82 7.90 26.01
N GLY A 117 -1.68 7.03 25.49
CA GLY A 117 -2.87 6.63 26.27
C GLY A 117 -4.21 6.50 25.52
N ALA A 118 -4.21 6.51 24.19
CA ALA A 118 -5.31 5.87 23.45
C ALA A 118 -4.73 4.58 22.88
N THR A 119 -5.32 3.46 23.27
CA THR A 119 -5.00 2.15 22.74
C THR A 119 -6.23 1.60 22.03
N PHE A 120 -6.00 0.90 20.94
CA PHE A 120 -7.02 0.18 20.19
C PHE A 120 -7.57 -0.96 21.06
N SER A 121 -8.88 -1.00 21.35
CA SER A 121 -9.50 -2.12 22.09
C SER A 121 -9.78 -3.30 21.17
N ALA A 122 -9.29 -4.50 21.49
CA ALA A 122 -9.28 -5.77 20.71
C ALA A 122 -10.59 -6.28 20.03
N THR A 123 -11.61 -5.44 19.86
CA THR A 123 -12.93 -5.72 19.32
C THR A 123 -13.12 -4.99 17.99
N ASP A 124 -13.69 -5.67 16.98
CA ASP A 124 -14.13 -5.18 15.65
C ASP A 124 -13.43 -3.92 15.11
N PHE A 125 -12.25 -4.12 14.50
CA PHE A 125 -11.40 -3.02 14.03
C PHE A 125 -11.44 -2.73 12.55
N CYS A 126 -12.15 -3.49 11.71
CA CYS A 126 -12.21 -3.16 10.29
C CYS A 126 -13.37 -2.28 9.94
N ARG A 127 -13.14 -1.37 9.00
CA ARG A 127 -14.21 -0.81 8.18
C ARG A 127 -14.40 -1.64 6.92
N TYR A 128 -15.65 -2.02 6.65
CA TYR A 128 -16.09 -2.48 5.34
C TYR A 128 -16.19 -1.32 4.33
N VAL A 129 -15.59 -1.51 3.16
CA VAL A 129 -15.77 -0.61 2.02
C VAL A 129 -16.42 -1.43 0.90
N GLY A 130 -17.62 -1.04 0.46
CA GLY A 130 -18.35 -1.76 -0.57
C GLY A 130 -17.57 -1.84 -1.91
N THR A 131 -17.81 -2.92 -2.66
CA THR A 131 -17.10 -3.30 -3.90
C THR A 131 -17.04 -2.26 -5.01
N THR A 132 -17.97 -1.31 -5.02
CA THR A 132 -18.05 -0.25 -6.05
C THR A 132 -17.44 1.08 -5.60
N GLY A 133 -17.02 1.19 -4.34
CA GLY A 133 -16.60 2.45 -3.73
C GLY A 133 -15.16 2.49 -3.22
N ALA A 134 -14.40 1.37 -3.20
CA ALA A 134 -13.07 1.35 -2.59
C ALA A 134 -12.14 2.44 -3.14
N ALA A 135 -12.16 2.67 -4.45
CA ALA A 135 -11.35 3.68 -5.12
C ALA A 135 -11.94 5.11 -5.08
N ASP A 136 -13.09 5.33 -4.43
CA ASP A 136 -13.77 6.62 -4.38
C ASP A 136 -13.00 7.66 -3.55
N THR A 137 -12.88 8.87 -4.09
CA THR A 137 -12.22 10.02 -3.46
C THR A 137 -13.20 10.96 -2.76
N GLY A 138 -14.51 10.69 -2.83
CA GLY A 138 -15.58 11.45 -2.20
C GLY A 138 -15.80 11.16 -0.72
N GLY A 139 -14.92 10.39 -0.08
CA GLY A 139 -15.00 10.00 1.33
C GLY A 139 -15.75 8.69 1.58
N THR A 140 -16.21 7.99 0.53
CA THR A 140 -16.80 6.65 0.68
C THR A 140 -15.82 5.50 0.49
N GLY A 141 -14.63 5.79 -0.06
CA GLY A 141 -13.57 4.82 -0.28
C GLY A 141 -12.81 4.37 0.98
N TRP A 142 -11.74 3.60 0.76
CA TRP A 142 -10.96 3.00 1.84
C TRP A 142 -10.09 3.99 2.61
N VAL A 143 -9.83 5.16 2.02
CA VAL A 143 -9.42 6.34 2.75
C VAL A 143 -10.65 7.24 2.83
N PRO A 144 -11.41 7.21 3.94
CA PRO A 144 -12.66 7.95 4.10
C PRO A 144 -12.42 9.46 4.34
N VAL A 145 -11.64 10.08 3.46
CA VAL A 145 -11.40 11.53 3.41
C VAL A 145 -12.07 12.06 2.15
N ASN A 146 -12.95 13.06 2.29
CA ASN A 146 -13.61 13.66 1.13
C ASN A 146 -12.66 14.64 0.42
N LEU A 147 -11.81 14.10 -0.45
CA LEU A 147 -10.86 14.87 -1.26
C LEU A 147 -11.57 15.76 -2.29
N ASN A 148 -12.80 15.42 -2.70
CA ASN A 148 -13.60 16.25 -3.59
C ASN A 148 -14.02 17.59 -2.96
N ALA A 149 -13.93 17.72 -1.63
CA ALA A 149 -14.20 18.97 -0.93
C ALA A 149 -13.07 20.01 -1.07
N LEU A 150 -11.93 19.65 -1.65
CA LEU A 150 -10.85 20.59 -1.95
C LEU A 150 -11.27 21.62 -3.01
N ILE A 151 -10.81 22.86 -2.84
CA ILE A 151 -10.97 23.89 -3.88
C ILE A 151 -10.15 23.47 -5.10
N GLY A 152 -10.81 23.21 -6.22
CA GLY A 152 -10.19 22.63 -7.42
C GLY A 152 -10.45 21.13 -7.61
N GLY A 153 -11.16 20.49 -6.67
CA GLY A 153 -11.51 19.08 -6.71
C GLY A 153 -10.40 18.17 -6.16
N SER A 154 -10.62 16.86 -6.26
CA SER A 154 -9.66 15.88 -5.75
C SER A 154 -8.33 15.93 -6.52
N PRO A 155 -7.17 15.92 -5.83
CA PRO A 155 -5.85 15.92 -6.45
C PRO A 155 -5.48 14.58 -7.11
N ILE A 156 -6.27 13.54 -6.83
CA ILE A 156 -6.15 12.21 -7.44
C ILE A 156 -7.50 11.79 -8.03
N SER A 157 -7.48 11.07 -9.15
CA SER A 157 -8.72 10.62 -9.81
C SER A 157 -9.40 9.45 -9.10
N ASN A 158 -8.64 8.69 -8.32
CA ASN A 158 -9.07 7.47 -7.64
C ASN A 158 -8.09 7.15 -6.50
N LEU A 159 -8.59 6.58 -5.41
CA LEU A 159 -7.72 5.97 -4.40
C LEU A 159 -7.02 4.77 -5.03
N PRO A 160 -5.70 4.60 -4.82
CA PRO A 160 -4.96 3.48 -5.35
C PRO A 160 -5.45 2.18 -4.69
N LEU A 161 -5.41 1.11 -5.47
CA LEU A 161 -5.61 -0.26 -5.01
C LEU A 161 -4.32 -1.01 -5.26
N ASP A 162 -3.97 -1.92 -4.35
CA ASP A 162 -2.80 -2.78 -4.52
C ASP A 162 -2.90 -3.54 -5.87
N PRO A 163 -1.80 -3.76 -6.62
CA PRO A 163 -1.88 -4.48 -7.88
C PRO A 163 -2.45 -5.91 -7.77
N THR A 164 -2.28 -6.55 -6.62
CA THR A 164 -2.82 -7.86 -6.28
C THR A 164 -4.13 -7.75 -5.49
N ASN A 165 -4.26 -6.73 -4.62
CA ASN A 165 -5.44 -6.40 -3.80
C ASN A 165 -6.15 -7.62 -3.21
N THR A 166 -5.39 -8.52 -2.60
CA THR A 166 -5.87 -9.81 -2.13
C THR A 166 -5.76 -9.91 -0.62
N ILE A 167 -6.85 -10.34 0.02
CA ILE A 167 -6.89 -10.78 1.41
C ILE A 167 -7.09 -12.29 1.40
N GLY A 168 -6.14 -13.05 1.95
CA GLY A 168 -6.14 -14.51 1.95
C GLY A 168 -7.30 -15.11 2.73
N THR A 169 -7.75 -14.43 3.77
CA THR A 169 -8.98 -14.75 4.51
C THR A 169 -9.76 -13.48 4.80
N ALA A 170 -10.90 -13.28 4.13
CA ALA A 170 -11.72 -12.07 4.26
C ALA A 170 -12.25 -11.81 5.70
N THR A 171 -12.09 -12.76 6.62
CA THR A 171 -12.44 -12.65 8.03
C THR A 171 -11.24 -12.37 8.95
N ALA A 172 -10.01 -12.34 8.41
CA ALA A 172 -8.75 -12.16 9.15
C ALA A 172 -7.62 -11.71 8.19
N PRO A 173 -7.48 -10.40 7.90
CA PRO A 173 -6.28 -9.83 7.34
C PRO A 173 -5.07 -10.09 8.24
N THR A 174 -3.93 -10.26 7.60
CA THR A 174 -2.66 -10.65 8.18
C THR A 174 -1.54 -9.84 7.55
N SER A 175 -0.35 -9.92 8.14
CA SER A 175 0.88 -9.36 7.59
C SER A 175 1.34 -9.98 6.26
N THR A 176 0.57 -10.89 5.66
CA THR A 176 0.87 -11.41 4.32
C THR A 176 -0.05 -10.86 3.25
N ASP A 177 -1.10 -10.13 3.64
CA ASP A 177 -2.11 -9.64 2.71
C ASP A 177 -1.64 -8.38 1.97
N LEU A 178 -1.81 -8.43 0.65
CA LEU A 178 -1.36 -7.42 -0.30
C LEU A 178 -2.50 -6.43 -0.55
N VAL A 179 -2.67 -5.56 0.44
CA VAL A 179 -3.68 -4.50 0.50
C VAL A 179 -3.09 -3.28 1.21
N TYR A 180 -3.66 -2.11 0.95
CA TYR A 180 -3.36 -0.91 1.72
C TYR A 180 -4.25 -0.81 2.94
N ARG A 181 -3.70 -0.22 4.01
CA ARG A 181 -4.35 0.00 5.30
C ARG A 181 -4.32 1.49 5.61
N TYR A 182 -5.37 2.00 6.25
CA TYR A 182 -5.46 3.39 6.70
C TYR A 182 -6.08 3.49 8.09
N THR A 183 -5.48 4.29 8.96
CA THR A 183 -6.11 4.75 10.19
C THR A 183 -5.78 6.22 10.46
N CYS A 184 -6.51 6.84 11.38
CA CYS A 184 -6.43 8.27 11.62
C CYS A 184 -6.79 8.65 13.05
N GLN A 185 -6.44 9.88 13.41
CA GLN A 185 -6.77 10.55 14.66
C GLN A 185 -7.18 11.99 14.37
N GLN A 186 -8.41 12.36 14.72
CA GLN A 186 -8.95 13.69 14.39
C GLN A 186 -8.77 14.71 15.51
N LYS A 187 -8.87 14.29 16.78
CA LYS A 187 -8.88 15.24 17.91
C LYS A 187 -7.84 14.83 18.93
N ALA A 188 -7.01 15.79 19.33
CA ALA A 188 -6.15 15.68 20.49
C ALA A 188 -6.83 16.15 21.77
N SER A 189 -6.60 15.42 22.85
CA SER A 189 -6.73 15.91 24.23
C SER A 189 -5.42 15.63 24.95
N GLY A 190 -5.00 16.53 25.85
CA GLY A 190 -3.80 16.33 26.68
C GLY A 190 -2.45 16.49 25.97
N GLY A 191 -2.29 17.46 25.04
CA GLY A 191 -0.99 17.79 24.42
C GLY A 191 -0.57 16.91 23.23
N LYS A 192 -1.51 16.09 22.73
CA LYS A 192 -1.34 15.17 21.60
C LYS A 192 -1.47 15.88 20.24
N PRO A 193 -0.94 15.33 19.13
CA PRO A 193 -1.14 15.89 17.80
C PRO A 193 -2.58 15.62 17.30
N SER A 194 -3.26 16.65 16.78
CA SER A 194 -4.56 16.48 16.10
C SER A 194 -4.34 16.21 14.62
N TYR A 195 -5.30 15.54 13.97
CA TYR A 195 -5.30 15.32 12.53
C TYR A 195 -4.06 14.57 12.02
N VAL A 196 -3.76 13.46 12.67
CA VAL A 196 -2.70 12.53 12.22
C VAL A 196 -3.30 11.30 11.57
N PHE A 197 -2.57 10.70 10.64
CA PHE A 197 -2.96 9.49 9.92
C PHE A 197 -1.75 8.67 9.56
N GLU A 198 -2.02 7.39 9.34
CA GLU A 198 -1.05 6.37 8.98
C GLU A 198 -1.61 5.48 7.87
N LEU A 199 -0.73 5.09 6.95
CA LEU A 199 -0.98 4.21 5.83
C LEU A 199 0.06 3.10 5.81
N ASN A 200 -0.38 1.84 5.74
CA ASN A 200 0.53 0.69 5.74
C ASN A 200 0.33 -0.19 4.49
N ALA A 201 1.41 -0.75 3.97
CA ALA A 201 1.40 -1.74 2.89
C ALA A 201 2.38 -2.89 3.17
N GLN A 202 2.01 -4.11 2.77
CA GLN A 202 2.94 -5.23 2.73
C GLN A 202 3.82 -5.13 1.47
N LEU A 203 5.14 -5.30 1.62
CA LEU A 203 6.07 -5.43 0.48
C LEU A 203 6.38 -6.90 0.21
N GLU A 204 6.65 -7.24 -1.06
CA GLU A 204 6.81 -8.63 -1.53
C GLU A 204 8.24 -9.02 -1.92
N SER A 205 9.04 -8.05 -2.36
CA SER A 205 10.37 -8.28 -2.92
C SER A 205 11.40 -8.53 -1.83
N ASP A 206 12.32 -9.45 -2.07
CA ASP A 206 13.48 -9.67 -1.21
C ASP A 206 14.34 -8.40 -1.12
N GLU A 207 14.38 -7.60 -2.19
CA GLU A 207 15.03 -6.29 -2.20
C GLU A 207 14.50 -5.40 -1.06
N PHE A 208 13.18 -5.22 -0.96
CA PHE A 208 12.59 -4.27 -0.02
C PHE A 208 12.13 -4.90 1.30
N THR A 209 12.31 -6.21 1.47
CA THR A 209 11.99 -6.92 2.73
C THR A 209 13.21 -7.51 3.43
N SER A 210 14.35 -7.63 2.75
CA SER A 210 15.56 -8.26 3.30
C SER A 210 16.87 -7.53 2.98
N ILE A 211 17.05 -7.02 1.74
CA ILE A 211 18.32 -6.41 1.31
C ILE A 211 18.41 -4.95 1.73
N ASP A 212 17.53 -4.11 1.18
CA ASP A 212 17.36 -2.73 1.60
C ASP A 212 16.31 -2.60 2.71
N ASP A 213 15.41 -3.58 2.81
CA ASP A 213 14.39 -3.71 3.87
C ASP A 213 13.74 -2.37 4.27
N LYS A 214 12.89 -1.84 3.37
CA LYS A 214 12.30 -0.50 3.51
C LYS A 214 11.42 -0.36 4.76
N ARG A 215 10.86 -1.47 5.22
CA ARG A 215 9.93 -1.58 6.35
C ARG A 215 10.57 -1.38 7.71
N THR A 216 11.88 -1.65 7.83
CA THR A 216 12.62 -1.40 9.07
C THR A 216 13.26 -0.02 9.11
N LYS A 217 13.20 0.72 7.99
CA LYS A 217 13.89 2.00 7.76
C LYS A 217 12.95 3.16 7.45
N ASP A 218 11.65 2.96 7.52
CA ASP A 218 10.63 3.99 7.28
C ASP A 218 10.36 4.89 8.50
N GLY A 219 10.80 4.47 9.69
CA GLY A 219 10.67 5.20 10.95
C GLY A 219 9.38 4.93 11.72
N GLY A 220 8.59 3.95 11.27
CA GLY A 220 7.40 3.47 11.98
C GLY A 220 7.72 2.50 13.11
N ASP A 221 6.71 1.76 13.58
CA ASP A 221 6.83 0.82 14.70
C ASP A 221 6.64 -0.65 14.32
N ASN A 222 6.38 -0.94 13.04
CA ASN A 222 6.06 -2.28 12.56
C ASN A 222 6.90 -2.70 11.35
N ALA A 223 7.98 -3.44 11.63
CA ALA A 223 8.87 -4.02 10.62
C ALA A 223 8.21 -4.99 9.62
N LEU A 224 6.95 -5.36 9.81
CA LEU A 224 6.22 -6.20 8.86
C LEU A 224 5.66 -5.39 7.69
N TYR A 225 5.36 -4.11 7.86
CA TYR A 225 4.75 -3.27 6.83
C TYR A 225 5.65 -2.10 6.46
N TYR A 226 5.44 -1.53 5.28
CA TYR A 226 5.96 -0.21 4.95
C TYR A 226 4.96 0.83 5.41
N GLU A 227 5.40 1.73 6.27
CA GLU A 227 4.55 2.68 7.01
C GLU A 227 4.78 4.10 6.50
N ILE A 228 3.70 4.84 6.23
CA ILE A 228 3.78 6.22 5.77
C ILE A 228 2.59 7.06 6.22
N GLY A 229 2.85 8.33 6.53
CA GLY A 229 1.83 9.23 7.06
C GLY A 229 2.46 10.51 7.60
N ASN A 230 1.71 11.24 8.40
CA ASN A 230 2.26 12.27 9.29
C ASN A 230 2.43 11.76 10.74
N ASN A 231 1.97 10.54 11.04
CA ASN A 231 2.33 9.72 12.19
C ASN A 231 2.39 8.25 11.73
N LEU A 232 3.31 7.46 12.28
CA LEU A 232 3.65 6.08 11.84
C LEU A 232 3.55 5.08 13.01
N LYS A 233 2.69 5.37 13.99
CA LYS A 233 2.57 4.61 15.26
C LYS A 233 1.13 4.47 15.73
N LEU A 234 0.18 4.84 14.87
CA LEU A 234 -1.24 4.69 15.10
C LEU A 234 -1.63 3.21 14.97
N ILE A 235 -1.21 2.52 13.92
CA ILE A 235 -1.39 1.06 13.82
C ILE A 235 -0.24 0.42 14.59
N GLY A 236 -0.52 -0.53 15.49
CA GLY A 236 0.52 -1.06 16.36
C GLY A 236 1.46 -2.05 15.67
N SER A 237 2.38 -2.62 16.44
CA SER A 237 3.44 -3.51 15.94
C SER A 237 3.03 -4.99 15.76
N GLY A 238 1.72 -5.28 15.68
CA GLY A 238 1.20 -6.64 15.55
C GLY A 238 1.23 -7.18 14.11
N SER A 239 0.77 -8.42 13.92
CA SER A 239 0.72 -9.08 12.60
C SER A 239 -0.69 -9.46 12.14
N GLY A 240 -1.70 -9.17 12.96
CA GLY A 240 -3.10 -9.58 12.75
C GLY A 240 -3.96 -8.47 12.19
N PHE A 241 -3.48 -7.74 11.19
CA PHE A 241 -4.25 -6.69 10.51
C PHE A 241 -3.65 -6.32 9.17
#